data_AF-A0A1Z4GHR7-F1
#
_entry.id   AF-A0A1Z4GHR7-F1
#
_cell.length_a   1.000
_cell.length_b   1.000
_cell.length_c   1.000
_cell.angle_alpha   90.00
_cell.angle_beta   90.00
_cell.angle_gamma   90.00
#
_symmetry.space_group_name_H-M   'P 1'
#
loop_
_entity.id
_entity.type
_entity.pdbx_description
1 polymer ?
#
loop_
_entity_poly.entity_id
_entity_poly.type
_entity_poly.pdbx_seq_one_letter_code
_entity_poly.pdbx_strand_id
1 'polypeptide(L)'
;MEAFQKCLDLNNPPVFESDANLCPTSEPDQKGREILINVINKRLDTLGDSHKGLFNPDALELICEKSGGVMRDLVRLARTACEIGLRNNLNFVDLSTAKEAVREVRREYNLSDYHYPELDLIHRTGKLTTKTHSLPNKGEFIICDELLQNKLVLGYYNSMQESWFDINPILIEDLERWQAANNHL
;
A
#
# COMPACT_ATOMS: atom_id res chain seq x y z
N MET A 1 -11.42 -5.48 23.44
CA MET A 1 -10.41 -4.49 23.00
C MET A 1 -9.13 -5.11 22.43
N GLU A 2 -8.75 -6.35 22.76
CA GLU A 2 -7.55 -7.01 22.17
C GLU A 2 -7.57 -7.18 20.63
N ALA A 3 -8.75 -7.21 20.01
CA ALA A 3 -8.88 -7.35 18.56
C ALA A 3 -8.31 -6.15 17.79
N PHE A 4 -8.43 -4.94 18.33
CA PHE A 4 -7.99 -3.71 17.66
C PHE A 4 -6.46 -3.61 17.59
N GLN A 5 -5.76 -3.97 18.68
CA GLN A 5 -4.29 -3.97 18.72
C GLN A 5 -3.67 -4.93 17.70
N LYS A 6 -4.36 -6.02 17.37
CA LYS A 6 -3.92 -6.99 16.35
C LYS A 6 -4.15 -6.50 14.91
N CYS A 7 -5.15 -5.64 14.70
CA CYS A 7 -5.45 -5.04 13.39
C CYS A 7 -4.52 -3.87 13.06
N LEU A 8 -3.88 -3.27 14.06
CA LEU A 8 -3.05 -2.07 13.86
C LEU A 8 -1.74 -2.32 13.12
N ASP A 9 -1.31 -3.56 12.87
CA ASP A 9 0.01 -3.98 12.31
C ASP A 9 0.92 -2.81 11.88
N LEU A 10 1.54 -2.16 12.87
CA LEU A 10 2.33 -0.92 12.69
C LEU A 10 3.76 -1.23 12.23
N ASN A 11 4.06 -2.50 11.96
CA ASN A 11 5.41 -2.96 11.62
C ASN A 11 5.73 -2.85 10.13
N ASN A 12 4.83 -2.29 9.33
CA ASN A 12 5.10 -2.03 7.93
C ASN A 12 6.24 -1.01 7.83
N PRO A 13 7.31 -1.29 7.06
CA PRO A 13 8.25 -0.26 6.69
C PRO A 13 7.50 0.86 5.94
N PRO A 14 7.57 2.11 6.38
CA PRO A 14 6.95 3.21 5.64
C PRO A 14 7.53 3.29 4.23
N VAL A 15 6.69 3.62 3.25
CA VAL A 15 7.12 3.86 1.86
C VAL A 15 7.08 5.34 1.47
N PHE A 16 6.46 6.15 2.31
CA PHE A 16 6.46 7.60 2.27
C PHE A 16 6.79 8.14 3.65
N GLU A 17 7.33 9.34 3.72
CA GLU A 17 7.55 10.04 4.98
C GLU A 17 6.24 10.64 5.50
N SER A 18 6.17 10.87 6.82
CA SER A 18 5.19 11.75 7.43
C SER A 18 5.83 13.06 7.86
N ASP A 19 5.05 14.15 7.82
CA ASP A 19 5.50 15.45 8.26
C ASP A 19 5.54 15.57 9.79
N ALA A 20 5.93 16.74 10.30
CA ALA A 20 6.00 17.01 11.75
C ALA A 20 4.63 16.92 12.47
N ASN A 21 3.52 16.91 11.73
CA ASN A 21 2.17 16.73 12.26
C ASN A 21 1.64 15.30 12.08
N LEU A 22 2.51 14.38 11.63
CA LEU A 22 2.22 13.00 11.29
C LEU A 22 1.31 12.84 10.06
N CYS A 23 1.18 13.90 9.23
CA CYS A 23 0.45 13.83 7.98
C CYS A 23 1.29 13.11 6.91
N PRO A 24 0.68 12.23 6.10
CA PRO A 24 1.35 11.62 4.97
C PRO A 24 1.90 12.65 3.98
N THR A 25 3.04 12.34 3.37
CA THR A 25 3.66 13.17 2.32
C THR A 25 3.82 12.38 1.03
N SER A 26 4.19 13.07 -0.06
CA SER A 26 4.62 12.43 -1.30
C SER A 26 6.10 12.06 -1.32
N GLU A 27 6.85 12.44 -0.28
CA GLU A 27 8.29 12.20 -0.22
C GLU A 27 8.56 10.73 0.12
N PRO A 28 9.42 10.03 -0.63
CA PRO A 28 9.68 8.62 -0.43
C PRO A 28 10.49 8.38 0.86
N ASP A 29 10.05 7.44 1.71
CA ASP A 29 10.89 6.95 2.81
C ASP A 29 11.93 5.97 2.24
N GLN A 30 13.13 6.50 1.97
CA GLN A 30 14.19 5.74 1.30
C GLN A 30 14.62 4.51 2.11
N LYS A 31 14.68 4.61 3.44
CA LYS A 31 15.10 3.49 4.30
C LYS A 31 14.08 2.36 4.27
N GLY A 32 12.80 2.68 4.34
CA GLY A 32 11.73 1.71 4.24
C GLY A 32 11.69 1.05 2.87
N ARG A 33 11.83 1.83 1.78
CA ARG A 33 11.92 1.27 0.41
C ARG A 33 13.15 0.39 0.23
N GLU A 34 14.32 0.77 0.74
CA GLU A 34 15.54 -0.07 0.73
C GLU A 34 15.33 -1.40 1.47
N ILE A 35 14.61 -1.41 2.60
CA ILE A 35 14.28 -2.66 3.31
C ILE A 35 13.48 -3.59 2.40
N LEU A 36 12.46 -3.07 1.70
CA LEU A 36 11.60 -3.84 0.81
C LEU A 36 12.37 -4.36 -0.42
N ILE A 37 13.19 -3.52 -1.03
CA ILE A 37 14.10 -3.90 -2.12
C ILE A 37 15.00 -5.05 -1.69
N ASN A 38 15.60 -4.95 -0.49
CA ASN A 38 16.47 -5.99 0.05
C ASN A 38 15.74 -7.30 0.32
N VAL A 39 14.46 -7.28 0.69
CA VAL A 39 13.64 -8.49 0.84
C VAL A 39 13.48 -9.21 -0.50
N ILE A 40 13.21 -8.48 -1.58
CA ILE A 40 13.10 -9.08 -2.92
C ILE A 40 14.45 -9.59 -3.39
N ASN A 41 15.52 -8.78 -3.30
CA ASN A 41 16.84 -9.18 -3.76
C ASN A 41 17.36 -10.42 -3.02
N LYS A 42 17.18 -10.49 -1.69
CA LYS A 42 17.55 -11.69 -0.92
C LYS A 42 16.83 -12.95 -1.41
N ARG A 43 15.59 -12.84 -1.87
CA ARG A 43 14.85 -13.98 -2.45
C ARG A 43 15.41 -14.36 -3.82
N LEU A 44 15.72 -13.37 -4.67
CA LEU A 44 16.32 -13.62 -5.99
C LEU A 44 17.71 -14.23 -5.88
N ASP A 45 18.52 -13.80 -4.90
CA ASP A 45 19.85 -14.35 -4.66
C ASP A 45 19.81 -15.86 -4.37
N THR A 46 18.73 -16.37 -3.74
CA THR A 46 18.56 -17.82 -3.52
C THR A 46 18.32 -18.62 -4.80
N LEU A 47 17.97 -17.95 -5.91
CA LEU A 47 17.74 -18.55 -7.23
C LEU A 47 19.00 -18.52 -8.11
N GLY A 48 20.10 -17.94 -7.63
CA GLY A 48 21.38 -17.86 -8.32
C GLY A 48 21.54 -16.64 -9.24
N ASP A 49 22.76 -16.44 -9.73
CA ASP A 49 23.18 -15.23 -10.45
C ASP A 49 22.40 -14.95 -11.74
N SER A 50 21.77 -15.95 -12.35
CA SER A 50 20.94 -15.78 -13.55
C SER A 50 19.68 -14.93 -13.32
N HIS A 51 19.31 -14.69 -12.06
CA HIS A 51 18.15 -13.87 -11.68
C HIS A 51 18.55 -12.48 -11.15
N LYS A 52 19.86 -12.16 -11.13
CA LYS A 52 20.31 -10.80 -10.83
C LYS A 52 19.82 -9.84 -11.91
N GLY A 53 19.26 -8.71 -11.48
CA GLY A 53 18.68 -7.73 -12.40
C GLY A 53 17.38 -8.20 -13.07
N LEU A 54 16.69 -9.21 -12.51
CA LEU A 54 15.38 -9.64 -13.01
C LEU A 54 14.35 -8.51 -13.01
N PHE A 55 14.48 -7.54 -12.10
CA PHE A 55 13.67 -6.34 -12.06
C PHE A 55 14.51 -5.14 -12.45
N ASN A 56 13.98 -4.30 -13.35
CA ASN A 56 14.49 -2.95 -13.51
C ASN A 56 14.30 -2.16 -12.21
N PRO A 57 15.24 -1.24 -11.86
CA PRO A 57 15.14 -0.45 -10.63
C PRO A 57 13.80 0.28 -10.49
N ASP A 58 13.32 0.95 -11.53
CA ASP A 58 12.04 1.67 -11.51
C ASP A 58 10.83 0.74 -11.30
N ALA A 59 10.91 -0.49 -11.81
CA ALA A 59 9.87 -1.49 -11.63
C ALA A 59 9.82 -1.98 -10.18
N LEU A 60 11.01 -2.22 -9.59
CA LEU A 60 11.13 -2.63 -8.21
C LEU A 60 10.71 -1.53 -7.25
N GLU A 61 11.05 -0.28 -7.56
CA GLU A 61 10.64 0.89 -6.80
C GLU A 61 9.11 1.04 -6.76
N LEU A 62 8.45 0.91 -7.93
CA LEU A 62 7.00 0.94 -8.01
C LEU A 62 6.36 -0.20 -7.20
N ILE A 63 6.92 -1.41 -7.27
CA ILE A 63 6.44 -2.56 -6.49
C ILE A 63 6.57 -2.30 -4.99
N CYS A 64 7.67 -1.71 -4.55
CA CYS A 64 7.89 -1.36 -3.15
C CYS A 64 6.91 -0.30 -2.68
N GLU A 65 6.76 0.80 -3.43
CA GLU A 65 5.78 1.85 -3.13
C GLU A 65 4.36 1.27 -3.03
N LYS A 66 3.90 0.56 -4.06
CA LYS A 66 2.52 0.06 -4.11
C LYS A 66 2.24 -1.10 -3.16
N SER A 67 3.27 -1.65 -2.50
CA SER A 67 3.07 -2.61 -1.41
C SER A 67 2.65 -1.96 -0.09
N GLY A 68 2.88 -0.64 0.08
CA GLY A 68 2.66 0.05 1.36
C GLY A 68 3.48 -0.53 2.51
N GLY A 69 4.61 -1.19 2.24
CA GLY A 69 5.40 -1.88 3.25
C GLY A 69 4.84 -3.24 3.69
N VAL A 70 3.66 -3.63 3.21
CA VAL A 70 3.04 -4.90 3.58
C VAL A 70 3.78 -6.03 2.88
N MET A 71 4.56 -6.82 3.63
CA MET A 71 5.41 -7.90 3.07
C MET A 71 4.65 -8.91 2.20
N ARG A 72 3.40 -9.21 2.56
CA ARG A 72 2.54 -10.09 1.76
C ARG A 72 2.20 -9.48 0.41
N ASP A 73 1.92 -8.18 0.38
CA ASP A 73 1.56 -7.47 -0.85
C ASP A 73 2.80 -7.20 -1.70
N LEU A 74 3.95 -6.93 -1.09
CA LEU A 74 5.25 -6.87 -1.77
C LEU A 74 5.53 -8.16 -2.56
N VAL A 75 5.44 -9.31 -1.89
CA VAL A 75 5.69 -10.61 -2.53
C VAL A 75 4.62 -10.93 -3.58
N ARG A 76 3.35 -10.58 -3.32
CA ARG A 76 2.25 -10.76 -4.30
C ARG A 76 2.51 -9.93 -5.55
N LEU A 77 2.83 -8.64 -5.42
CA LEU A 77 3.14 -7.75 -6.55
C LEU A 77 4.35 -8.25 -7.35
N ALA A 78 5.45 -8.59 -6.68
CA ALA A 78 6.65 -9.10 -7.34
C ALA A 78 6.37 -10.41 -8.10
N ARG A 79 5.61 -11.33 -7.50
CA ARG A 79 5.20 -12.58 -8.14
C ARG A 79 4.31 -12.32 -9.35
N THR A 80 3.27 -11.51 -9.21
CA THR A 80 2.36 -11.16 -10.32
C THR A 80 3.13 -10.52 -11.47
N ALA A 81 4.09 -9.64 -11.18
CA ALA A 81 4.93 -9.03 -12.21
C ALA A 81 5.80 -10.07 -12.95
N CYS A 82 6.40 -11.01 -12.24
CA CYS A 82 7.12 -12.13 -12.88
C CYS A 82 6.20 -13.01 -13.72
N GLU A 83 5.00 -13.34 -13.24
CA GLU A 83 4.02 -14.15 -13.98
C GLU A 83 3.56 -13.48 -15.28
N ILE A 84 3.36 -12.16 -15.25
CA ILE A 84 3.07 -11.35 -16.45
C ILE A 84 4.28 -11.34 -17.39
N GLY A 85 5.49 -11.11 -16.86
CA GLY A 85 6.73 -11.14 -17.65
C GLY A 85 6.93 -12.47 -18.37
N LEU A 86 6.71 -13.59 -17.68
CA LEU A 86 6.76 -14.93 -18.26
C LEU A 86 5.72 -15.11 -19.37
N ARG A 87 4.47 -14.70 -19.14
CA ARG A 87 3.39 -14.76 -20.15
C ARG A 87 3.75 -13.98 -21.42
N ASN A 88 4.45 -12.86 -21.25
CA ASN A 88 4.86 -11.97 -22.33
C ASN A 88 6.25 -12.31 -22.90
N ASN A 89 6.88 -13.41 -22.48
CA ASN A 89 8.23 -13.83 -22.88
C ASN A 89 9.30 -12.74 -22.67
N LEU A 90 9.21 -11.99 -21.58
CA LEU A 90 10.19 -10.97 -21.21
C LEU A 90 11.35 -11.60 -20.46
N ASN A 91 12.55 -11.07 -20.68
CA ASN A 91 13.76 -11.48 -19.96
C ASN A 91 13.89 -10.82 -18.57
N PHE A 92 13.20 -9.70 -18.36
CA PHE A 92 13.19 -8.95 -17.11
C PHE A 92 11.84 -8.23 -16.95
N VAL A 93 11.51 -7.87 -15.70
CA VAL A 93 10.35 -7.07 -15.33
C VAL A 93 10.70 -5.60 -15.47
N ASP A 94 10.09 -4.95 -16.46
CA ASP A 94 10.17 -3.51 -16.66
C ASP A 94 9.03 -2.75 -15.94
N LEU A 95 9.08 -1.42 -16.04
CA LEU A 95 8.09 -0.56 -15.40
C LEU A 95 6.67 -0.81 -15.94
N SER A 96 6.49 -1.08 -17.24
CA SER A 96 5.18 -1.41 -17.81
C SER A 96 4.59 -2.68 -17.21
N THR A 97 5.43 -3.71 -17.05
CA THR A 97 5.05 -4.98 -16.45
C THR A 97 4.68 -4.80 -14.98
N ALA A 98 5.44 -4.01 -14.23
CA ALA A 98 5.11 -3.66 -12.85
C ALA A 98 3.78 -2.89 -12.74
N LYS A 99 3.52 -1.92 -13.63
CA LYS A 99 2.23 -1.21 -13.69
C LYS A 99 1.05 -2.14 -14.01
N GLU A 100 1.25 -3.15 -14.86
CA GLU A 100 0.25 -4.19 -15.09
C GLU A 100 0.01 -5.03 -13.84
N ALA A 101 1.07 -5.46 -13.16
CA ALA A 101 0.95 -6.20 -11.90
C ALA A 101 0.22 -5.42 -10.82
N VAL A 102 0.51 -4.12 -10.67
CA VAL A 102 -0.20 -3.21 -9.77
C VAL A 102 -1.69 -3.20 -10.09
N ARG A 103 -2.07 -3.04 -11.37
CA ARG A 103 -3.48 -3.05 -11.79
C ARG A 103 -4.18 -4.38 -11.49
N GLU A 104 -3.52 -5.52 -11.73
CA GLU A 104 -4.06 -6.84 -11.42
C GLU A 104 -4.28 -7.01 -9.91
N VAL A 105 -3.26 -6.71 -9.09
CA VAL A 105 -3.33 -6.85 -7.63
C VAL A 105 -4.33 -5.87 -7.02
N ARG A 106 -4.44 -4.65 -7.55
CA ARG A 106 -5.45 -3.68 -7.14
C ARG A 106 -6.83 -4.33 -7.19
N ARG A 107 -7.19 -5.07 -8.24
CA ARG A 107 -8.56 -5.62 -8.42
C ARG A 107 -9.05 -6.48 -7.25
N GLU A 108 -8.16 -6.99 -6.42
CA GLU A 108 -8.50 -7.75 -5.22
C GLU A 108 -9.00 -6.87 -4.05
N TYR A 109 -8.78 -5.56 -4.12
CA TYR A 109 -9.27 -4.59 -3.13
C TYR A 109 -10.69 -4.15 -3.47
N ASN A 110 -11.59 -4.31 -2.49
CA ASN A 110 -12.98 -3.91 -2.61
C ASN A 110 -13.17 -2.53 -1.96
N LEU A 111 -13.30 -1.50 -2.80
CA LEU A 111 -13.68 -0.17 -2.39
C LEU A 111 -15.16 0.08 -2.68
N SER A 112 -15.85 0.67 -1.71
CA SER A 112 -17.23 1.14 -1.83
C SER A 112 -17.24 2.66 -1.66
N ASP A 113 -18.23 3.33 -2.23
CA ASP A 113 -18.30 4.80 -2.23
C ASP A 113 -18.25 5.42 -0.83
N TYR A 114 -18.81 4.73 0.18
CA TYR A 114 -18.80 5.19 1.56
C TYR A 114 -17.42 5.17 2.23
N HIS A 115 -16.43 4.46 1.67
CA HIS A 115 -15.07 4.45 2.20
C HIS A 115 -14.33 5.76 1.92
N TYR A 116 -14.54 6.35 0.73
CA TYR A 116 -13.69 7.45 0.26
C TYR A 116 -13.65 8.69 1.15
N PRO A 117 -14.77 9.19 1.73
CA PRO A 117 -14.70 10.36 2.61
C PRO A 117 -13.77 10.14 3.81
N GLU A 118 -13.72 8.92 4.32
CA GLU A 118 -12.86 8.58 5.45
C GLU A 118 -11.41 8.37 5.01
N LEU A 119 -11.20 7.72 3.85
CA LEU A 119 -9.86 7.58 3.26
C LEU A 119 -9.22 8.95 2.97
N ASP A 120 -9.98 9.88 2.41
CA ASP A 120 -9.54 11.25 2.17
C ASP A 120 -9.13 11.97 3.46
N LEU A 121 -9.95 11.85 4.51
CA LEU A 121 -9.66 12.45 5.80
C LEU A 121 -8.38 11.89 6.41
N ILE A 122 -8.21 10.56 6.39
CA ILE A 122 -7.00 9.90 6.90
C ILE A 122 -5.78 10.34 6.09
N HIS A 123 -5.86 10.31 4.75
CA HIS A 123 -4.75 10.71 3.88
C HIS A 123 -4.31 12.17 4.12
N ARG A 124 -5.26 13.07 4.42
CA ARG A 124 -4.95 14.47 4.74
C ARG A 124 -4.44 14.73 6.15
N THR A 125 -4.78 13.87 7.12
CA THR A 125 -4.55 14.16 8.55
C THR A 125 -3.60 13.20 9.24
N GLY A 126 -3.30 12.05 8.63
CA GLY A 126 -2.48 11.00 9.22
C GLY A 126 -3.13 10.23 10.36
N LYS A 127 -4.42 10.45 10.62
CA LYS A 127 -5.10 10.03 11.85
C LYS A 127 -6.34 9.20 11.58
N LEU A 128 -6.50 8.13 12.34
CA LEU A 128 -7.75 7.36 12.40
C LEU A 128 -8.85 8.17 13.10
N THR A 129 -10.10 7.85 12.79
CA THR A 129 -11.26 8.39 13.50
C THR A 129 -12.04 7.28 14.23
N THR A 130 -12.95 7.70 15.09
CA THR A 130 -13.90 6.82 15.80
C THR A 130 -15.30 6.89 15.21
N LYS A 131 -15.42 7.40 13.97
CA LYS A 131 -16.72 7.59 13.31
C LYS A 131 -17.41 6.25 13.09
N THR A 132 -18.70 6.20 13.39
CA THR A 132 -19.51 5.02 13.08
C THR A 132 -20.14 5.14 11.69
N HIS A 133 -20.28 4.00 11.04
CA HIS A 133 -21.03 3.83 9.80
C HIS A 133 -22.01 2.67 9.97
N SER A 134 -23.13 2.70 9.26
CA SER A 134 -24.16 1.68 9.35
C SER A 134 -24.55 1.20 7.97
N LEU A 135 -24.52 -0.12 7.77
CA LEU A 135 -24.98 -0.77 6.53
C LEU A 135 -26.14 -1.71 6.83
N PRO A 136 -27.15 -1.81 5.96
CA PRO A 136 -28.33 -2.66 6.18
C PRO A 136 -28.00 -4.11 6.54
N ASN A 137 -26.94 -4.67 5.95
CA ASN A 137 -26.57 -6.09 6.11
C ASN A 137 -25.46 -6.33 7.15
N LYS A 138 -24.88 -5.27 7.72
CA LYS A 138 -23.73 -5.34 8.64
C LYS A 138 -24.01 -4.71 10.02
N GLY A 139 -25.04 -3.86 10.12
CA GLY A 139 -25.29 -3.06 11.31
C GLY A 139 -24.32 -1.88 11.43
N GLU A 140 -24.21 -1.33 12.62
CA GLU A 140 -23.29 -0.23 12.95
C GLU A 140 -21.89 -0.76 13.28
N PHE A 141 -20.86 -0.08 12.79
CA PHE A 141 -19.45 -0.40 13.04
C PHE A 141 -18.58 0.86 12.97
N ILE A 142 -17.37 0.79 13.53
CA ILE A 142 -16.38 1.86 13.41
C ILE A 142 -15.73 1.75 12.03
N ILE A 143 -15.78 2.81 11.22
CA ILE A 143 -15.33 2.76 9.83
C ILE A 143 -13.82 2.44 9.73
N CYS A 144 -12.99 3.04 10.57
CA CYS A 144 -11.55 2.80 10.56
C CYS A 144 -11.17 1.36 10.89
N ASP A 145 -11.96 0.65 11.70
CA ASP A 145 -11.73 -0.78 11.98
C ASP A 145 -11.85 -1.61 10.69
N GLU A 146 -12.86 -1.30 9.88
CA GLU A 146 -13.04 -1.96 8.57
C GLU A 146 -11.90 -1.60 7.61
N LEU A 147 -11.51 -0.32 7.55
CA LEU A 147 -10.43 0.13 6.65
C LEU A 147 -9.10 -0.54 6.97
N LEU A 148 -8.75 -0.68 8.26
CA LEU A 148 -7.55 -1.38 8.72
C LEU A 148 -7.64 -2.89 8.45
N GLN A 149 -8.75 -3.53 8.81
CA GLN A 149 -8.95 -4.97 8.60
C GLN A 149 -8.81 -5.37 7.12
N ASN A 150 -9.32 -4.53 6.22
CA ASN A 150 -9.25 -4.75 4.78
C ASN A 150 -7.98 -4.16 4.13
N LYS A 151 -7.05 -3.63 4.92
CA LYS A 151 -5.80 -2.99 4.46
C LYS A 151 -6.02 -1.88 3.42
N LEU A 152 -7.14 -1.18 3.55
CA LEU A 152 -7.40 0.05 2.79
C LEU A 152 -6.62 1.21 3.41
N VAL A 153 -6.40 1.15 4.73
CA VAL A 153 -5.52 2.04 5.49
C VAL A 153 -4.43 1.18 6.14
N LEU A 154 -3.23 1.74 6.19
CA LEU A 154 -2.05 1.13 6.78
C LEU A 154 -1.53 2.05 7.89
N GLY A 155 -0.95 1.43 8.92
CA GLY A 155 -0.28 2.14 9.99
C GLY A 155 1.23 1.93 9.95
N TYR A 156 1.96 2.96 10.38
CA TYR A 156 3.41 3.05 10.32
C TYR A 156 3.96 3.71 11.58
N TYR A 157 5.27 3.59 11.78
CA TYR A 157 6.02 4.42 12.73
C TYR A 157 6.96 5.36 12.00
N ASN A 158 7.04 6.61 12.44
CA ASN A 158 8.09 7.52 12.01
C ASN A 158 9.43 7.19 12.71
N SER A 159 10.47 7.96 12.41
CA SER A 159 11.81 7.81 13.02
C SER A 159 11.81 8.02 14.54
N MET A 160 10.84 8.76 15.08
CA MET A 160 10.63 9.02 16.50
C MET A 160 9.72 7.99 17.19
N GLN A 161 9.32 6.92 16.49
CA GLN A 161 8.40 5.88 16.98
C GLN A 161 6.98 6.39 17.27
N GLU A 162 6.57 7.46 16.59
CA GLU A 162 5.20 7.95 16.62
C GLU A 162 4.39 7.28 15.52
N SER A 163 3.20 6.81 15.87
CA SER A 163 2.32 6.13 14.94
C SER A 163 1.61 7.13 14.03
N TRP A 164 1.57 6.83 12.74
CA TRP A 164 0.79 7.58 11.75
C TRP A 164 0.13 6.62 10.77
N PHE A 165 -0.88 7.09 10.06
CA PHE A 165 -1.72 6.27 9.20
C PHE A 165 -1.89 6.90 7.83
N ASP A 166 -1.98 6.05 6.81
CA ASP A 166 -2.28 6.51 5.46
C ASP A 166 -3.10 5.48 4.69
N ILE A 167 -3.72 5.91 3.61
CA ILE A 167 -4.28 5.00 2.61
C ILE A 167 -3.19 4.08 2.06
N ASN A 168 -3.56 2.83 1.78
CA ASN A 168 -2.68 1.91 1.08
C ASN A 168 -2.31 2.50 -0.31
N PRO A 169 -1.01 2.70 -0.63
CA PRO A 169 -0.59 3.40 -1.86
C PRO A 169 -1.08 2.78 -3.17
N ILE A 170 -1.49 1.50 -3.16
CA ILE A 170 -2.11 0.85 -4.33
C ILE A 170 -3.48 1.46 -4.68
N LEU A 171 -4.12 2.15 -3.74
CA LEU A 171 -5.45 2.75 -3.87
C LEU A 171 -5.40 4.26 -4.14
N ILE A 172 -4.21 4.88 -4.21
CA ILE A 172 -4.09 6.34 -4.31
C ILE A 172 -4.80 6.90 -5.56
N GLU A 173 -4.67 6.22 -6.70
CA GLU A 173 -5.33 6.64 -7.94
C GLU A 173 -6.87 6.58 -7.85
N ASP A 174 -7.42 5.71 -6.99
CA ASP A 174 -8.86 5.66 -6.76
C ASP A 174 -9.34 6.86 -5.95
N LEU A 175 -8.58 7.20 -4.91
CA LEU A 175 -8.86 8.36 -4.07
C LEU A 175 -8.78 9.64 -4.90
N GLU A 176 -7.74 9.81 -5.71
CA GLU A 176 -7.57 10.95 -6.60
C GLU A 176 -8.73 11.08 -7.60
N ARG A 177 -9.15 9.97 -8.21
CA ARG A 177 -10.33 9.96 -9.11
C ARG A 177 -11.60 10.39 -8.37
N TRP A 178 -11.82 9.90 -7.15
CA TRP A 178 -12.97 10.28 -6.35
C TRP A 178 -12.91 11.75 -5.95
N GLN A 179 -11.76 12.25 -5.49
CA GLN A 179 -11.54 13.65 -5.15
C GLN A 179 -11.80 14.56 -6.37
N ALA A 180 -11.28 14.22 -7.55
CA ALA A 180 -11.53 14.99 -8.77
C ALA A 180 -13.02 15.07 -9.14
N ALA A 181 -13.79 13.99 -8.89
CA ALA A 181 -15.23 13.97 -9.13
C ALA A 181 -16.05 14.75 -8.08
N ASN A 182 -15.54 14.89 -6.85
CA ASN A 182 -16.29 15.47 -5.71
C ASN A 182 -15.81 16.86 -5.25
N ASN A 183 -14.61 17.29 -5.66
CA ASN A 183 -14.06 18.64 -5.38
C ASN A 183 -14.62 19.73 -6.32
N HIS A 184 -15.66 19.41 -7.10
CA HIS A 184 -16.47 20.38 -7.85
C HIS A 184 -17.68 20.91 -7.06
N LEU A 185 -17.68 20.78 -5.72
CA LEU A 185 -18.68 21.33 -4.80
C LEU A 185 -18.08 22.38 -3.87
#